data_AF-A0A183NGM7-F1
#
_entry.id   AF-A0A183NGM7-F1
#
_cell.length_a   1.000
_cell.length_b   1.000
_cell.length_c   1.000
_cell.angle_alpha   90.00
_cell.angle_beta   90.00
_cell.angle_gamma   90.00
#
_symmetry.space_group_name_H-M   'P 1'
#
loop_
_entity.id
_entity.type
_entity.pdbx_description
1 polymer ?
#
loop_
_entity_poly.entity_id
_entity_poly.type
_entity_poly.pdbx_seq_one_letter_code
_entity_poly.pdbx_strand_id
1 'polypeptide(L)'
;MSIDLGTEFMKVAVVLPGKPMGIALTPDSRRKTPTAVGFKNNERLFGSNAINLASKNPEYVFQSIPSLLGKSIDHPMVKLFQERHPYHNLSYDATSGQLFFTRKDGVVFSVDELVAMLLEYAHNYAELYAGSIIKTCVLTVPSHFGQAERRRLIRVSELAGLNVLQIINDNSAVALNFGLLRFKSFNETPQYYMFFDIGSMSTTATLAGQLKLLV
;
A
#
# COMPACT_ATOMS: atom_id res chain seq x y z
N MET A 1 -3.36 2.02 -13.23
CA MET A 1 -3.28 2.90 -12.02
C MET A 1 -1.95 2.68 -11.32
N SER A 2 -1.58 3.54 -10.37
CA SER A 2 -0.47 3.27 -9.44
C SER A 2 -0.94 3.41 -7.99
N ILE A 3 -0.41 2.58 -7.11
CA ILE A 3 -0.79 2.55 -5.69
C ILE A 3 0.48 2.73 -4.87
N ASP A 4 0.48 3.80 -4.08
CA ASP A 4 1.40 3.99 -2.97
C ASP A 4 0.85 3.24 -1.76
N LEU A 5 1.34 2.04 -1.49
CA LEU A 5 0.82 1.16 -0.42
C LEU A 5 1.64 1.34 0.87
N GLY A 6 1.48 2.51 1.49
CA GLY A 6 2.12 2.82 2.76
C GLY A 6 1.52 2.05 3.95
N THR A 7 2.22 2.03 5.08
CA THR A 7 1.74 1.30 6.26
C THR A 7 0.45 1.87 6.82
N GLU A 8 0.34 3.18 7.08
CA GLU A 8 -0.88 3.80 7.65
C GLU A 8 -1.85 4.33 6.59
N PHE A 9 -1.31 4.78 5.46
CA PHE A 9 -2.10 5.38 4.40
C PHE A 9 -1.65 4.86 3.05
N MET A 10 -2.63 4.59 2.19
CA MET A 10 -2.41 4.40 0.77
C MET A 10 -2.86 5.62 -0.03
N LYS A 11 -2.22 5.83 -1.19
CA LYS A 11 -2.64 6.81 -2.19
C LYS A 11 -2.74 6.11 -3.53
N VAL A 12 -3.67 6.57 -4.36
CA VAL A 12 -3.85 6.02 -5.71
C VAL A 12 -3.73 7.13 -6.72
N ALA A 13 -2.91 6.90 -7.73
CA ALA A 13 -2.80 7.78 -8.87
C ALA A 13 -3.27 7.08 -10.15
N VAL A 14 -3.82 7.85 -11.06
CA VAL A 14 -4.31 7.41 -12.36
C VAL A 14 -3.70 8.30 -13.43
N VAL A 15 -3.16 7.67 -14.48
CA VAL A 15 -2.69 8.35 -15.68
C VAL A 15 -3.75 8.11 -16.75
N LEU A 16 -4.29 9.19 -17.31
CA LEU A 16 -5.26 9.14 -18.40
C LEU A 16 -4.60 9.68 -19.69
N PRO A 17 -4.97 9.16 -20.88
CA PRO A 17 -4.45 9.66 -22.13
C PRO A 17 -4.62 11.18 -22.27
N GLY A 18 -3.54 11.88 -22.60
CA GLY A 18 -3.53 13.34 -22.78
C GLY A 18 -3.72 14.16 -21.51
N LYS A 19 -3.79 13.55 -20.32
CA LYS A 19 -3.91 14.26 -19.04
C LYS A 19 -2.69 13.99 -18.15
N PRO A 20 -2.24 14.98 -17.36
CA PRO A 20 -1.27 14.75 -16.31
C PRO A 20 -1.75 13.66 -15.33
N MET A 21 -0.82 12.99 -14.68
CA MET A 21 -1.13 12.04 -13.61
C MET A 21 -1.96 12.73 -12.52
N GLY A 22 -3.13 12.17 -12.21
CA GLY A 22 -4.03 12.65 -11.17
C GLY A 22 -4.05 11.72 -9.96
N ILE A 23 -4.34 12.26 -8.78
CA ILE A 23 -4.65 11.44 -7.60
C ILE A 23 -6.14 11.13 -7.62
N ALA A 24 -6.47 9.83 -7.63
CA ALA A 24 -7.85 9.38 -7.53
C ALA A 24 -8.37 9.67 -6.13
N LEU A 25 -9.53 10.32 -6.05
CA LEU A 25 -10.16 10.62 -4.78
C LEU A 25 -10.99 9.43 -4.31
N THR A 26 -11.02 9.22 -3.00
CA THR A 26 -11.96 8.29 -2.38
C THR A 26 -13.40 8.80 -2.53
N PRO A 27 -14.42 7.96 -2.28
CA PRO A 27 -15.83 8.40 -2.30
C PRO A 27 -16.13 9.58 -1.36
N ASP A 28 -15.40 9.70 -0.24
CA ASP A 28 -15.45 10.84 0.68
C ASP A 28 -14.51 12.00 0.30
N SER A 29 -14.09 12.07 -0.97
CA SER A 29 -13.26 13.13 -1.57
C SER A 29 -11.89 13.33 -0.91
N ARG A 30 -11.30 12.27 -0.33
CA ARG A 30 -9.96 12.30 0.26
C ARG A 30 -8.90 11.90 -0.76
N ARG A 31 -7.69 12.45 -0.59
CA ARG A 31 -6.50 12.15 -1.42
C ARG A 31 -5.64 11.00 -0.86
N LYS A 32 -5.98 10.52 0.33
CA LYS A 32 -5.30 9.41 1.02
C LYS A 32 -6.34 8.55 1.73
N THR A 33 -6.09 7.25 1.76
CA THR A 33 -6.98 6.27 2.37
C THR A 33 -6.25 5.59 3.52
N PRO A 34 -6.75 5.64 4.76
CA PRO A 34 -6.21 4.79 5.82
C PRO A 34 -6.21 3.31 5.39
N THR A 35 -5.11 2.59 5.63
CA THR A 35 -4.99 1.16 5.32
C THR A 35 -5.67 0.31 6.39
N ALA A 36 -6.99 0.45 6.43
CA ALA A 36 -7.84 -0.18 7.42
C ALA A 36 -9.06 -0.85 6.78
N VAL A 37 -9.36 -2.05 7.25
CA VAL A 37 -10.57 -2.82 6.92
C VAL A 37 -11.33 -3.08 8.21
N GLY A 38 -12.58 -2.62 8.26
CA GLY A 38 -13.49 -2.84 9.38
C GLY A 38 -14.69 -3.68 8.96
N PHE A 39 -15.32 -4.35 9.92
CA PHE A 39 -16.52 -5.13 9.67
C PHE A 39 -17.63 -4.74 10.65
N LYS A 40 -18.81 -4.42 10.12
CA LYS A 40 -19.98 -4.07 10.94
C LYS A 40 -21.25 -4.46 10.21
N ASN A 41 -22.18 -5.15 10.88
CA ASN A 41 -23.50 -5.52 10.32
C ASN A 41 -23.43 -6.19 8.93
N ASN A 42 -22.51 -7.14 8.75
CA ASN A 42 -22.22 -7.80 7.46
C ASN A 42 -21.68 -6.90 6.34
N GLU A 43 -21.33 -5.65 6.64
CA GLU A 43 -20.68 -4.74 5.69
C GLU A 43 -19.19 -4.65 5.94
N ARG A 44 -18.43 -4.49 4.85
CA ARG A 44 -17.01 -4.14 4.86
C ARG A 44 -16.89 -2.61 4.87
N LEU A 45 -16.18 -2.09 5.85
CA LEU A 45 -15.83 -0.67 5.96
C LEU A 45 -14.36 -0.50 5.58
N PHE A 46 -14.04 0.60 4.91
CA PHE A 46 -12.68 0.91 4.46
C PHE A 46 -12.27 2.32 4.88
N GLY A 47 -10.97 2.54 4.99
CA GLY A 47 -10.40 3.87 5.20
C GLY A 47 -10.96 4.56 6.44
N SER A 48 -11.38 5.81 6.29
CA SER A 48 -11.91 6.64 7.39
C SER A 48 -13.07 5.96 8.14
N ASN A 49 -13.93 5.23 7.43
CA ASN A 49 -15.08 4.55 8.05
C ASN A 49 -14.65 3.39 8.94
N ALA A 50 -13.61 2.64 8.54
CA ALA A 50 -13.02 1.60 9.37
C ALA A 50 -12.34 2.21 10.62
N ILE A 51 -11.58 3.29 10.44
CA ILE A 51 -10.91 3.98 11.56
C ILE A 51 -11.93 4.50 12.59
N ASN A 52 -13.04 5.09 12.14
CA ASN A 52 -14.10 5.56 13.04
C ASN A 52 -14.73 4.44 13.88
N LEU A 53 -14.78 3.21 13.35
CA LEU A 53 -15.24 2.04 14.09
C LEU A 53 -14.24 1.58 15.15
N ALA A 54 -12.93 1.76 14.92
CA ALA A 54 -11.88 1.25 15.79
C ALA A 54 -11.93 1.81 17.22
N SER A 55 -12.45 3.02 17.42
CA SER A 55 -12.60 3.60 18.76
C SER A 55 -13.67 2.89 19.62
N LYS A 56 -14.63 2.19 19.00
CA LYS A 56 -15.73 1.51 19.70
C LYS A 56 -15.61 -0.01 19.64
N ASN A 57 -15.14 -0.54 18.52
CA ASN A 57 -15.05 -1.97 18.24
C ASN A 57 -13.70 -2.31 17.58
N PRO A 58 -12.57 -2.08 18.30
CA PRO A 58 -11.23 -2.27 17.76
C PRO A 58 -10.98 -3.70 17.26
N GLU A 59 -11.60 -4.70 17.87
CA GLU A 59 -11.44 -6.11 17.50
C GLU A 59 -12.03 -6.46 16.11
N TYR A 60 -12.87 -5.58 15.56
CA TYR A 60 -13.48 -5.71 14.23
C TYR A 60 -12.77 -4.87 13.16
N VAL A 61 -11.68 -4.17 13.51
CA VAL A 61 -10.97 -3.27 12.59
C VAL A 61 -9.50 -3.63 12.52
N PHE A 62 -9.06 -4.06 11.35
CA PHE A 62 -7.69 -4.40 11.05
C PHE A 62 -7.01 -3.18 10.41
N GLN A 63 -5.97 -2.64 11.05
CA GLN A 63 -5.25 -1.44 10.60
C GLN A 63 -3.81 -1.79 10.24
N SER A 64 -3.12 -0.95 9.47
CA SER A 64 -1.69 -1.10 9.18
C SER A 64 -1.30 -2.45 8.55
N ILE A 65 -2.28 -3.14 7.95
CA ILE A 65 -2.19 -4.54 7.52
C ILE A 65 -1.10 -4.78 6.45
N PRO A 66 -0.85 -3.87 5.48
CA PRO A 66 0.20 -4.09 4.48
C PRO A 66 1.59 -4.35 5.07
N SER A 67 1.86 -3.81 6.26
CA SER A 67 3.14 -4.01 6.95
C SER A 67 3.36 -5.44 7.46
N LEU A 68 2.32 -6.26 7.54
CA LEU A 68 2.36 -7.65 8.01
C LEU A 68 2.56 -8.65 6.85
N LEU A 69 2.41 -8.20 5.61
CA LEU A 69 2.38 -9.05 4.44
C LEU A 69 3.69 -9.82 4.27
N GLY A 70 3.62 -11.15 4.15
CA GLY A 70 4.78 -12.02 3.92
C GLY A 70 5.73 -12.15 5.12
N LYS A 71 5.31 -11.75 6.33
CA LYS A 71 6.13 -11.80 7.54
C LYS A 71 5.78 -12.99 8.43
N SER A 72 6.78 -13.49 9.16
CA SER A 72 6.58 -14.50 10.20
C SER A 72 6.10 -13.88 11.51
N ILE A 73 5.54 -14.70 12.41
CA ILE A 73 5.06 -14.24 13.72
C ILE A 73 6.15 -13.57 14.56
N ASP A 74 7.41 -14.00 14.43
CA ASP A 74 8.53 -13.49 15.20
C ASP A 74 9.14 -12.19 14.64
N HIS A 75 8.69 -11.75 13.47
CA HIS A 75 9.23 -10.56 12.82
C HIS A 75 9.00 -9.31 13.69
N PRO A 76 9.99 -8.41 13.87
CA PRO A 76 9.85 -7.22 14.73
C PRO A 76 8.62 -6.36 14.44
N MET A 77 8.29 -6.17 13.16
CA MET A 77 7.06 -5.47 12.76
C MET A 77 5.77 -6.13 13.23
N VAL A 78 5.71 -7.46 13.28
CA VAL A 78 4.55 -8.20 13.75
C VAL A 78 4.42 -8.06 15.26
N LYS A 79 5.54 -8.13 16.00
CA LYS A 79 5.57 -7.88 17.45
C LYS A 79 5.11 -6.47 17.80
N LEU A 80 5.64 -5.46 17.11
CA LEU A 80 5.23 -4.07 17.30
C LEU A 80 3.74 -3.85 16.95
N PHE A 81 3.24 -4.54 15.93
CA PHE A 81 1.82 -4.53 15.61
C PHE A 81 0.98 -5.11 16.76
N GLN A 82 1.37 -6.26 17.31
CA GLN A 82 0.68 -6.89 18.45
C GLN A 82 0.70 -6.00 19.70
N GLU A 83 1.80 -5.30 19.98
CA GLU A 83 1.89 -4.32 21.07
C GLU A 83 0.92 -3.15 20.90
N ARG A 84 0.77 -2.64 19.67
CA ARG A 84 -0.14 -1.52 19.35
C ARG A 84 -1.61 -1.95 19.27
N HIS A 85 -1.87 -3.20 18.90
CA HIS A 85 -3.20 -3.74 18.67
C HIS A 85 -3.43 -5.04 19.47
N PRO A 86 -3.37 -5.00 20.81
CA PRO A 86 -3.37 -6.20 21.67
C PRO A 86 -4.71 -6.97 21.68
N TYR A 87 -5.76 -6.39 21.10
CA TYR A 87 -7.09 -6.98 20.99
C TYR A 87 -7.23 -7.94 19.80
N HIS A 88 -6.26 -8.01 18.90
CA HIS A 88 -6.29 -8.95 17.78
C HIS A 88 -5.67 -10.29 18.14
N ASN A 89 -6.35 -11.38 17.77
CA ASN A 89 -5.80 -12.72 17.84
C ASN A 89 -5.10 -13.05 16.52
N LEU A 90 -3.76 -13.00 16.53
CA LEU A 90 -2.92 -13.25 15.37
C LEU A 90 -2.23 -14.62 15.50
N SER A 91 -2.35 -15.44 14.46
CA SER A 91 -1.71 -16.75 14.35
C SER A 91 -0.87 -16.82 13.08
N TYR A 92 0.06 -17.78 13.01
CA TYR A 92 0.93 -17.99 11.86
C TYR A 92 0.89 -19.44 11.40
N ASP A 93 0.68 -19.62 10.11
CA ASP A 93 0.81 -20.91 9.45
C ASP A 93 2.18 -21.02 8.79
N ALA A 94 3.03 -21.89 9.33
CA ALA A 94 4.37 -22.13 8.81
C ALA A 94 4.37 -22.81 7.43
N THR A 95 3.31 -23.55 7.07
CA THR A 95 3.21 -24.22 5.77
C THR A 95 2.92 -23.22 4.67
N SER A 96 1.95 -22.33 4.86
CA SER A 96 1.63 -21.29 3.85
C SER A 96 2.44 -20.00 4.00
N GLY A 97 3.17 -19.83 5.11
CA GLY A 97 3.94 -18.62 5.41
C GLY A 97 3.05 -17.39 5.60
N GLN A 98 1.89 -17.56 6.24
CA GLN A 98 0.87 -16.52 6.37
C GLN A 98 0.51 -16.23 7.81
N LEU A 99 0.13 -14.98 8.02
CA LEU A 99 -0.53 -14.54 9.24
C LEU A 99 -2.05 -14.56 9.06
N PHE A 100 -2.74 -14.98 10.11
CA PHE A 100 -4.19 -15.06 10.16
C PHE A 100 -4.72 -14.36 11.40
N PHE A 101 -5.73 -13.52 11.20
CA PHE A 101 -6.52 -12.94 12.25
C PHE A 101 -7.74 -13.81 12.54
N THR A 102 -7.96 -14.14 13.81
CA THR A 102 -9.23 -14.72 14.27
C THR A 102 -10.05 -13.63 14.93
N ARG A 103 -11.18 -13.27 14.33
CA ARG A 103 -12.13 -12.30 14.89
C ARG A 103 -12.87 -12.92 16.06
N LYS A 104 -13.44 -12.07 16.92
CA LYS A 104 -14.13 -12.49 18.15
C LYS A 104 -15.30 -13.46 17.93
N ASP A 105 -15.93 -13.42 16.77
CA ASP A 105 -17.02 -14.32 16.36
C ASP A 105 -16.53 -15.60 15.67
N GLY A 106 -15.22 -15.85 15.65
CA GLY A 106 -14.60 -17.04 15.08
C GLY A 106 -14.30 -16.96 13.58
N VAL A 107 -14.65 -15.87 12.90
CA VAL A 107 -14.30 -15.68 11.49
C VAL A 107 -12.79 -15.45 11.36
N VAL A 108 -12.17 -16.19 10.45
CA VAL A 108 -10.73 -16.11 10.20
C VAL A 108 -10.46 -15.37 8.90
N PHE A 109 -9.51 -14.44 8.93
CA PHE A 109 -9.02 -13.74 7.75
C PHE A 109 -7.50 -13.86 7.67
N SER A 110 -6.99 -14.24 6.51
CA SER A 110 -5.57 -14.07 6.21
C SER A 110 -5.23 -12.58 6.04
N VAL A 111 -3.98 -12.22 6.33
CA VAL A 111 -3.44 -10.90 5.98
C VAL A 111 -3.57 -10.63 4.48
N ASP A 112 -3.35 -11.65 3.66
CA ASP A 112 -3.48 -11.59 2.20
C ASP A 112 -4.89 -11.15 1.76
N GLU A 113 -5.94 -11.78 2.30
CA GLU A 113 -7.33 -11.43 1.99
C GLU A 113 -7.66 -9.98 2.39
N LEU A 114 -7.22 -9.56 3.57
CA LEU A 114 -7.47 -8.19 4.04
C LEU A 114 -6.77 -7.14 3.18
N VAL A 115 -5.53 -7.41 2.74
CA VAL A 115 -4.83 -6.53 1.78
C VAL A 115 -5.50 -6.58 0.41
N ALA A 116 -5.98 -7.73 -0.05
CA ALA A 116 -6.74 -7.84 -1.31
C ALA A 116 -8.01 -6.99 -1.27
N MET A 117 -8.75 -7.02 -0.16
CA MET A 117 -9.94 -6.17 0.03
C MET A 117 -9.59 -4.67 -0.02
N LEU A 118 -8.44 -4.26 0.52
CA LEU A 118 -7.97 -2.87 0.41
C LEU A 118 -7.63 -2.50 -1.04
N LEU A 119 -6.97 -3.39 -1.77
CA LEU A 119 -6.64 -3.18 -3.18
C LEU A 119 -7.88 -3.16 -4.07
N GLU A 120 -8.86 -4.01 -3.81
CA GLU A 120 -10.17 -4.03 -4.47
C GLU A 120 -10.89 -2.68 -4.23
N TYR A 121 -10.90 -2.19 -2.98
CA TYR A 121 -11.46 -0.88 -2.66
C TYR A 121 -10.73 0.24 -3.42
N ALA A 122 -9.39 0.20 -3.46
CA ALA A 122 -8.55 1.13 -4.22
C ALA A 122 -8.85 1.12 -5.72
N HIS A 123 -9.00 -0.07 -6.28
CA HIS A 123 -9.32 -0.31 -7.67
C HIS A 123 -10.69 0.28 -8.02
N ASN A 124 -11.71 0.01 -7.22
CA ASN A 124 -13.08 0.49 -7.45
C ASN A 124 -13.15 2.02 -7.56
N TYR A 125 -12.58 2.77 -6.61
CA TYR A 125 -12.64 4.24 -6.71
C TYR A 125 -11.69 4.80 -7.79
N ALA A 126 -10.64 4.07 -8.18
CA ALA A 126 -9.79 4.46 -9.29
C ALA A 126 -10.49 4.33 -10.65
N GLU A 127 -11.30 3.28 -10.85
CA GLU A 127 -12.12 3.12 -12.06
C GLU A 127 -13.19 4.19 -12.14
N LEU A 128 -13.85 4.51 -11.01
CA LEU A 128 -14.80 5.62 -10.93
C LEU A 128 -14.13 6.96 -11.30
N TYR A 129 -12.91 7.22 -10.81
CA TYR A 129 -12.15 8.41 -11.17
C TYR A 129 -11.76 8.44 -12.65
N ALA A 130 -11.39 7.30 -13.21
CA ALA A 130 -10.97 7.17 -14.61
C ALA A 130 -12.14 7.21 -15.59
N GLY A 131 -13.34 6.79 -15.17
CA GLY A 131 -14.48 6.56 -16.05
C GLY A 131 -14.29 5.35 -16.97
N SER A 132 -13.38 4.44 -16.64
CA SER A 132 -13.02 3.29 -17.47
C SER A 132 -12.46 2.15 -16.62
N ILE A 133 -12.56 0.92 -17.14
CA ILE A 133 -12.00 -0.27 -16.50
C ILE A 133 -10.46 -0.18 -16.48
N ILE A 134 -9.86 -0.49 -15.33
CA ILE A 134 -8.42 -0.54 -15.11
C ILE A 134 -8.04 -1.98 -14.78
N LYS A 135 -7.19 -2.61 -15.59
CA LYS A 135 -6.74 -4.00 -15.33
C LYS A 135 -5.33 -4.08 -14.75
N THR A 136 -4.58 -2.99 -14.82
CA THR A 136 -3.14 -2.99 -14.57
C THR A 136 -2.75 -1.98 -13.50
N CYS A 137 -1.79 -2.35 -12.66
CA CYS A 137 -1.25 -1.48 -11.65
C CYS A 137 0.28 -1.49 -11.57
N VAL A 138 0.83 -0.41 -11.04
CA VAL A 138 2.21 -0.33 -10.53
C VAL A 138 2.11 -0.08 -9.03
N LEU A 139 2.89 -0.82 -8.24
CA LEU A 139 2.86 -0.72 -6.78
C LEU A 139 4.18 -0.16 -6.27
N THR A 140 4.12 0.76 -5.30
CA THR A 140 5.31 1.10 -4.52
C THR A 140 5.43 0.18 -3.31
N VAL A 141 6.66 -0.11 -2.91
CA VAL A 141 6.97 -0.81 -1.65
C VAL A 141 8.16 -0.16 -0.96
N PRO A 142 8.30 -0.34 0.36
CA PRO A 142 9.51 0.07 1.05
C PRO A 142 10.77 -0.60 0.50
N SER A 143 11.89 0.12 0.50
CA SER A 143 13.18 -0.42 0.01
C SER A 143 13.63 -1.70 0.71
N HIS A 144 13.22 -1.92 1.95
CA HIS A 144 13.55 -3.10 2.75
C HIS A 144 12.62 -4.31 2.51
N PHE A 145 11.58 -4.19 1.67
CA PHE A 145 10.76 -5.34 1.27
C PHE A 145 11.61 -6.34 0.46
N GLY A 146 11.72 -7.56 1.00
CA GLY A 146 12.41 -8.67 0.38
C GLY A 146 11.56 -9.34 -0.71
N GLN A 147 12.11 -10.43 -1.26
CA GLN A 147 11.47 -11.15 -2.36
C GLN A 147 10.18 -11.86 -1.93
N ALA A 148 10.11 -12.33 -0.68
CA ALA A 148 8.92 -12.98 -0.14
C ALA A 148 7.75 -12.00 -0.08
N GLU A 149 7.93 -10.81 0.49
CA GLU A 149 6.86 -9.80 0.58
C GLU A 149 6.42 -9.31 -0.80
N ARG A 150 7.36 -9.10 -1.74
CA ARG A 150 7.05 -8.66 -3.11
C ARG A 150 6.24 -9.70 -3.89
N ARG A 151 6.62 -10.99 -3.84
CA ARG A 151 5.85 -12.06 -4.47
C ARG A 151 4.45 -12.18 -3.86
N ARG A 152 4.35 -12.03 -2.53
CA ARG A 152 3.08 -12.01 -1.82
C ARG A 152 2.18 -10.89 -2.31
N LEU A 153 2.73 -9.68 -2.45
CA LEU A 153 1.99 -8.51 -2.91
C LEU A 153 1.46 -8.68 -4.34
N ILE A 154 2.23 -9.31 -5.24
CA ILE A 154 1.76 -9.65 -6.59
C ILE A 154 0.55 -10.58 -6.51
N ARG A 155 0.66 -11.68 -5.76
CA ARG A 155 -0.44 -12.65 -5.58
C ARG A 155 -1.71 -12.00 -5.00
N VAL A 156 -1.54 -11.16 -3.99
CA VAL A 156 -2.67 -10.43 -3.37
C VAL A 156 -3.32 -9.44 -4.34
N SER A 157 -2.52 -8.84 -5.22
CA SER A 157 -3.05 -7.94 -6.26
C SER A 157 -3.87 -8.70 -7.30
N GLU A 158 -3.47 -9.93 -7.65
CA GLU A 158 -4.26 -10.81 -8.52
C GLU A 158 -5.62 -11.16 -7.90
N LEU A 159 -5.66 -11.41 -6.58
CA LEU A 159 -6.93 -11.61 -5.84
C LEU A 159 -7.85 -10.37 -5.92
N ALA A 160 -7.27 -9.19 -6.01
CA ALA A 160 -8.00 -7.93 -6.18
C ALA A 160 -8.33 -7.61 -7.66
N GLY A 161 -8.05 -8.51 -8.61
CA GLY A 161 -8.33 -8.30 -10.03
C GLY A 161 -7.33 -7.38 -10.75
N LEU A 162 -6.17 -7.11 -10.15
CA LEU A 162 -5.14 -6.24 -10.70
C LEU A 162 -3.93 -7.01 -11.20
N ASN A 163 -3.55 -6.79 -12.46
CA ASN A 163 -2.28 -7.27 -13.01
C ASN A 163 -1.14 -6.29 -12.67
N VAL A 164 -0.17 -6.75 -11.88
CA VAL A 164 0.97 -5.92 -11.46
C VAL A 164 2.01 -5.86 -12.58
N LEU A 165 2.14 -4.71 -13.22
CA LEU A 165 3.16 -4.49 -14.25
C LEU A 165 4.56 -4.37 -13.66
N GLN A 166 4.67 -3.68 -12.53
CA GLN A 166 5.94 -3.42 -11.87
C GLN A 166 5.73 -3.11 -10.39
N ILE A 167 6.69 -3.53 -9.58
CA ILE A 167 6.88 -3.05 -8.22
C ILE A 167 8.10 -2.14 -8.21
N ILE A 168 7.95 -0.92 -7.71
CA ILE A 168 9.02 0.07 -7.57
C ILE A 168 9.27 0.39 -6.10
N ASN A 169 10.50 0.72 -5.72
CA ASN A 169 10.75 1.23 -4.38
C ASN A 169 10.15 2.64 -4.24
N ASP A 170 9.53 2.92 -3.10
CA ASP A 170 9.01 4.22 -2.69
C ASP A 170 9.92 5.41 -3.08
N ASN A 171 11.14 5.47 -2.55
CA ASN A 171 12.06 6.58 -2.82
C ASN A 171 12.57 6.60 -4.27
N SER A 172 12.62 5.45 -4.94
CA SER A 172 12.93 5.42 -6.38
C SER A 172 11.80 6.04 -7.20
N ALA A 173 10.54 5.83 -6.81
CA ALA A 173 9.39 6.48 -7.44
C ALA A 173 9.38 7.99 -7.17
N VAL A 174 9.76 8.42 -5.95
CA VAL A 174 9.94 9.84 -5.62
C VAL A 174 11.04 10.46 -6.47
N ALA A 175 12.20 9.82 -6.58
CA ALA A 175 13.31 10.29 -7.39
C ALA A 175 12.93 10.38 -8.88
N LEU A 176 12.19 9.39 -9.41
CA LEU A 176 11.65 9.41 -10.77
C LEU A 176 10.72 10.60 -10.99
N ASN A 177 9.76 10.81 -10.09
CA ASN A 177 8.82 11.94 -10.18
C ASN A 177 9.54 13.29 -10.06
N PHE A 178 10.51 13.41 -9.15
CA PHE A 178 11.35 14.59 -9.03
C PHE A 178 12.09 14.90 -10.33
N GLY A 179 12.67 13.86 -10.94
CA GLY A 179 13.39 13.96 -12.20
C GLY A 179 12.49 14.37 -13.37
N LEU A 180 11.34 13.70 -13.52
CA LEU A 180 10.39 13.97 -14.60
C LEU A 180 9.91 15.42 -14.61
N LEU A 181 9.58 15.99 -13.44
CA LEU A 181 9.12 17.36 -13.31
C LEU A 181 10.22 18.41 -13.55
N ARG A 182 11.49 18.02 -13.44
CA ARG A 182 12.67 18.90 -13.56
C ARG A 182 13.56 18.51 -14.73
N PHE A 183 13.04 17.77 -15.70
CA PHE A 183 13.83 17.22 -16.80
C PHE A 183 14.62 18.30 -17.57
N LYS A 184 14.07 19.52 -17.71
CA LYS A 184 14.75 20.65 -18.37
C LYS A 184 15.92 21.23 -17.57
N SER A 185 15.99 20.96 -16.27
CA SER A 185 17.01 21.49 -15.36
C SER A 185 18.27 20.61 -15.29
N PHE A 186 18.23 19.39 -15.84
CA PHE A 186 19.38 18.49 -15.86
C PHE A 186 20.20 18.65 -17.14
N ASN A 187 21.49 18.34 -17.00
CA ASN A 187 22.48 18.28 -18.07
C ASN A 187 23.17 16.91 -18.06
N GLU A 188 24.20 16.74 -18.87
CA GLU A 188 24.94 15.48 -18.99
C GLU A 188 25.74 15.13 -17.72
N THR A 189 25.99 16.10 -16.85
CA THR A 189 26.69 15.88 -15.58
C THR A 189 25.73 15.32 -14.53
N PRO A 190 26.02 14.17 -13.91
CA PRO A 190 25.22 13.63 -12.82
C PRO A 190 25.09 14.62 -11.66
N GLN A 191 23.85 15.00 -11.35
CA GLN A 191 23.49 15.75 -10.15
C GLN A 191 22.93 14.77 -9.12
N TYR A 192 23.51 14.75 -7.93
CA TYR A 192 23.11 13.83 -6.87
C TYR A 192 22.14 14.50 -5.91
N TYR A 193 21.02 13.81 -5.64
CA TYR A 193 19.99 14.25 -4.71
C TYR A 193 19.78 13.19 -3.65
N MET A 194 19.64 13.62 -2.40
CA MET A 194 19.25 12.76 -1.29
C MET A 194 17.76 12.93 -1.04
N PHE A 195 17.01 11.83 -1.09
CA PHE A 195 15.60 11.79 -0.75
C PHE A 195 15.45 11.19 0.65
N PHE A 196 14.80 11.94 1.54
CA PHE A 196 14.46 11.48 2.88
C PHE A 196 12.96 11.20 2.95
N ASP A 197 12.59 9.99 3.35
CA ASP A 197 11.21 9.63 3.63
C ASP A 197 11.11 9.18 5.10
N ILE A 198 10.34 9.95 5.87
CA ILE A 198 10.06 9.71 7.28
C ILE A 198 8.57 9.37 7.37
N GLY A 199 8.29 8.07 7.27
CA GLY A 199 6.95 7.53 7.35
C GLY A 199 6.54 7.17 8.78
N SER A 200 5.39 6.49 8.91
CA SER A 200 4.86 6.10 10.22
C SER A 200 5.65 5.01 10.94
N MET A 201 6.35 4.15 10.18
CA MET A 201 7.07 2.99 10.72
C MET A 201 8.56 2.98 10.43
N SER A 202 9.02 3.79 9.47
CA SER A 202 10.41 3.74 9.01
C SER A 202 10.88 5.11 8.53
N THR A 203 12.16 5.35 8.73
CA THR A 203 12.91 6.45 8.14
C THR A 203 13.87 5.89 7.11
N THR A 204 13.83 6.39 5.89
CA THR A 204 14.72 5.98 4.80
C THR A 204 15.41 7.19 4.19
N ALA A 205 16.66 7.00 3.77
CA ALA A 205 17.40 7.97 2.97
C ALA A 205 17.88 7.26 1.70
N THR A 206 17.74 7.91 0.55
CA THR A 206 18.14 7.35 -0.75
C THR A 206 18.86 8.39 -1.57
N LEU A 207 20.10 8.09 -1.96
CA LEU A 207 20.88 8.90 -2.88
C LEU A 207 20.56 8.49 -4.32
N ALA A 208 20.16 9.43 -5.16
CA ALA A 208 19.92 9.18 -6.59
C ALA A 208 20.66 10.22 -7.45
N GLY A 209 21.29 9.74 -8.52
CA GLY A 209 21.86 10.59 -9.57
C GLY A 209 20.82 10.88 -10.65
N GLN A 210 20.70 12.15 -11.04
CA GLN A 210 19.87 12.62 -12.16
C GLN A 210 20.77 13.26 -13.21
N LEU A 211 20.59 12.86 -14.46
CA LEU A 211 21.27 13.45 -15.61
C LEU A 211 20.36 13.39 -16.83
N LYS A 212 20.60 14.26 -17.80
CA LYS A 212 19.91 14.25 -19.08
C LYS A 212 20.84 13.68 -20.13
N LEU A 213 20.50 12.49 -20.64
CA LEU A 213 21.16 11.93 -21.81
C LEU A 213 20.63 12.66 -23.05
N LEU A 214 21.54 13.13 -23.91
CA LEU A 214 21.18 13.49 -25.29
C LEU A 214 20.92 12.17 -26.03
N VAL A 215 19.66 11.93 -26.38
CA VAL A 215 19.26 10.84 -27.29
C VAL A 215 19.02 11.45 -28.66
#